data_AF-A0A844ADU6-F1
#
_entry.id   AF-A0A844ADU6-F1
#
_cell.length_a   1.000
_cell.length_b   1.000
_cell.length_c   1.000
_cell.angle_alpha   90.00
_cell.angle_beta   90.00
_cell.angle_gamma   90.00
#
_symmetry.space_group_name_H-M   'P 1'
#
loop_
_entity.id
_entity.type
_entity.pdbx_description
1 polymer ?
#
loop_
_entity_poly.entity_id
_entity_poly.type
_entity_poly.pdbx_seq_one_letter_code
_entity_poly.pdbx_strand_id
1 'polypeptide(L)'
;MAKAKRPCNGRSAKSKTALPGSLGEALDNAGFTPLGRRISVGGPKRGDEKRRSTTVPQLETSGGRLDRPSAPTWTAPVIEFLADNLPGDPSVAWDHLSITAYEVGCEALAALGQARTIFGGAIPIAEPEIPEVLPRWDDVATAVVWVAAQSNLLGYRHFAGSRGQPSPTGRSRPNIRASHGCGPAYLAPEAFSAFRSLGLVIDGRWTEAAETILWRDDPPEWGIDFTRDDRFLTACSSALESVPADIAAEIETIALVTDDEVSERYALEVKHRAEPRTNDEIRVMLERFHRYDLDALFCRRWRLQDGWLPPDEIKRSLRLLYDPLAMEMRRAFAVRYLPRHPFLSK
;
A
#
# COMPACT_ATOMS: atom_id res chain seq x y z
N MET A 1 -45.25 23.40 31.38
CA MET A 1 -44.73 22.24 30.63
C MET A 1 -43.21 22.33 30.55
N ALA A 2 -42.53 21.56 31.40
CA ALA A 2 -41.06 21.53 31.49
C ALA A 2 -40.50 20.52 30.49
N LYS A 3 -39.54 20.94 29.64
CA LYS A 3 -38.82 20.04 28.73
C LYS A 3 -37.55 19.54 29.41
N ALA A 4 -37.48 18.23 29.61
CA ALA A 4 -36.34 17.52 30.20
C ALA A 4 -35.09 17.60 29.30
N LYS A 5 -33.98 18.06 29.87
CA LYS A 5 -32.63 17.94 29.30
C LYS A 5 -32.14 16.50 29.49
N ARG A 6 -31.72 15.84 28.41
CA ARG A 6 -30.97 14.58 28.47
C ARG A 6 -29.48 14.87 28.77
N PRO A 7 -28.82 14.14 29.67
CA PRO A 7 -27.41 14.36 29.97
C PRO A 7 -26.50 13.69 28.91
N CYS A 8 -25.53 14.45 28.40
CA CYS A 8 -24.42 13.93 27.60
C CYS A 8 -23.41 13.24 28.53
N ASN A 9 -23.26 11.91 28.41
CA ASN A 9 -22.16 11.18 29.00
C ASN A 9 -20.89 11.37 28.15
N GLY A 10 -20.05 12.33 28.53
CA GLY A 10 -18.67 12.41 28.07
C GLY A 10 -17.82 11.33 28.75
N ARG A 11 -17.49 10.25 28.03
CA ARG A 11 -16.37 9.37 28.40
C ARG A 11 -15.11 9.91 27.74
N SER A 12 -14.28 10.62 28.50
CA SER A 12 -12.89 10.83 28.10
C SER A 12 -12.17 9.49 28.17
N ALA A 13 -11.78 8.96 27.01
CA ALA A 13 -10.85 7.84 26.96
C ALA A 13 -9.48 8.35 27.42
N LYS A 14 -9.09 8.03 28.65
CA LYS A 14 -7.71 8.23 29.11
C LYS A 14 -6.81 7.32 28.27
N SER A 15 -5.88 7.91 27.53
CA SER A 15 -4.81 7.18 26.85
C SER A 15 -4.02 6.39 27.91
N LYS A 16 -4.06 5.06 27.83
CA LYS A 16 -3.18 4.22 28.64
C LYS A 16 -1.80 4.24 27.98
N THR A 17 -0.80 4.78 28.68
CA THR A 17 0.61 4.67 28.29
C THR A 17 1.00 3.19 28.23
N ALA A 18 1.74 2.78 27.20
CA ALA A 18 2.17 1.41 27.04
C ALA A 18 3.14 0.97 28.16
N LEU A 19 3.20 -0.34 28.43
CA LEU A 19 4.11 -0.90 29.44
C LEU A 19 5.56 -0.87 28.94
N PRO A 20 6.54 -0.61 29.82
CA PRO A 20 7.97 -0.66 29.46
C PRO A 20 8.36 -2.04 28.91
N GLY A 21 9.07 -2.07 27.79
CA GLY A 21 9.49 -3.25 27.03
C GLY A 21 8.43 -3.82 26.08
N SER A 22 7.24 -3.21 25.99
CA SER A 22 6.20 -3.67 25.07
C SER A 22 6.34 -3.03 23.68
N LEU A 23 5.81 -3.70 22.65
CA LEU A 23 5.67 -3.12 21.32
C LEU A 23 5.01 -1.73 21.37
N GLY A 24 4.08 -1.50 22.29
CA GLY A 24 3.45 -0.19 22.49
C GLY A 24 4.42 0.91 22.91
N GLU A 25 5.50 0.61 23.65
CA GLU A 25 6.50 1.62 24.01
C GLU A 25 7.40 1.98 22.82
N ALA A 26 7.78 1.01 21.99
CA ALA A 26 8.49 1.27 20.74
C ALA A 26 7.64 2.12 19.77
N LEU A 27 6.33 1.86 19.74
CA LEU A 27 5.37 2.66 18.97
C LEU A 27 5.15 4.05 19.61
N ASP A 28 5.11 4.19 20.93
CA ASP A 28 4.99 5.52 21.53
C ASP A 28 6.25 6.37 21.27
N ASN A 29 7.44 5.76 21.33
CA ASN A 29 8.74 6.41 21.11
C ASN A 29 8.95 6.90 19.66
N ALA A 30 8.33 6.23 18.68
CA ALA A 30 8.39 6.63 17.28
C ALA A 30 7.27 7.61 16.87
N GLY A 31 6.53 8.17 17.83
CA GLY A 31 5.60 9.29 17.60
C GLY A 31 4.32 8.89 16.88
N PHE A 32 3.84 7.67 17.13
CA PHE A 32 2.68 7.09 16.48
C PHE A 32 1.35 7.78 16.88
N THR A 33 0.44 8.01 15.93
CA THR A 33 -0.94 8.47 16.21
C THR A 33 -1.98 7.59 15.50
N PRO A 34 -3.02 7.09 16.20
CA PRO A 34 -4.05 6.25 15.57
C PRO A 34 -5.10 7.10 14.87
N LEU A 35 -5.18 7.00 13.54
CA LEU A 35 -6.28 7.53 12.72
C LEU A 35 -6.80 6.39 11.86
N GLY A 36 -8.01 5.90 12.16
CA GLY A 36 -8.74 4.84 11.43
C GLY A 36 -8.01 4.13 10.28
N ARG A 37 -7.71 2.83 10.46
CA ARG A 37 -7.00 1.92 9.55
C ARG A 37 -5.56 2.29 9.15
N ARG A 38 -5.09 3.53 9.30
CA ARG A 38 -3.70 3.90 9.03
C ARG A 38 -2.97 4.35 10.30
N ILE A 39 -1.75 3.88 10.42
CA ILE A 39 -0.88 4.20 11.53
C ILE A 39 0.14 5.20 10.99
N SER A 40 0.09 6.49 11.33
CA SER A 40 1.05 7.47 10.83
C SER A 40 2.31 7.53 11.70
N VAL A 41 3.49 7.60 11.07
CA VAL A 41 4.78 7.76 11.76
C VAL A 41 5.30 9.18 11.52
N GLY A 42 5.36 9.99 12.58
CA GLY A 42 6.00 11.31 12.58
C GLY A 42 5.09 12.51 12.27
N GLY A 43 5.32 13.60 13.00
CA GLY A 43 4.84 14.95 12.65
C GLY A 43 5.83 15.68 11.75
N PRO A 44 5.45 16.81 11.12
CA PRO A 44 6.36 17.59 10.28
C PRO A 44 7.62 17.95 11.06
N LYS A 45 8.79 17.56 10.53
CA LYS A 45 10.10 17.93 11.07
C LYS A 45 10.24 19.46 11.00
N ARG A 46 9.86 20.16 12.07
CA ARG A 46 10.30 21.54 12.30
C ARG A 46 11.74 21.48 12.81
N GLY A 47 12.66 21.80 11.92
CA GLY A 47 14.08 21.91 12.22
C GLY A 47 14.83 22.38 10.99
N ASP A 48 14.82 23.70 10.78
CA ASP A 48 15.83 24.38 9.96
C ASP A 48 17.20 24.02 10.53
N GLU A 49 17.93 23.14 9.86
CA GLU A 49 19.39 23.12 9.94
C GLU A 49 19.96 22.61 8.62
N LYS A 50 20.79 23.45 8.02
CA LYS A 50 21.39 23.33 6.69
C LYS A 50 22.05 21.97 6.47
N ARG A 51 21.33 21.01 5.87
CA ARG A 51 21.96 19.85 5.23
C ARG A 51 22.54 20.31 3.90
N ARG A 52 23.88 20.35 3.84
CA ARG A 52 24.64 20.64 2.63
C ARG A 52 24.28 19.60 1.58
N SER A 53 23.79 20.08 0.44
CA SER A 53 23.72 19.33 -0.80
C SER A 53 25.13 18.85 -1.15
N THR A 54 25.38 17.55 -1.10
CA THR A 54 26.63 16.93 -1.55
C THR A 54 26.60 16.87 -3.08
N THR A 55 27.09 17.93 -3.70
CA THR A 55 27.39 18.01 -5.13
C THR A 55 28.40 16.92 -5.50
N VAL A 56 27.97 15.92 -6.27
CA VAL A 56 28.88 14.97 -6.94
C VAL A 56 29.51 15.69 -8.13
N PRO A 57 30.85 15.63 -8.34
CA PRO A 57 31.48 16.25 -9.49
C PRO A 57 31.15 15.46 -10.76
N GLN A 58 30.55 16.12 -11.76
CA GLN A 58 30.53 15.61 -13.13
C GLN A 58 31.94 15.72 -13.72
N LEU A 59 32.58 14.58 -13.94
CA LEU A 59 33.77 14.48 -14.79
C LEU A 59 33.33 14.01 -16.16
N GLU A 60 33.45 14.91 -17.14
CA GLU A 60 33.32 14.59 -18.56
C GLU A 60 34.34 13.52 -18.94
N THR A 61 33.87 12.38 -19.45
CA THR A 61 34.70 11.49 -20.27
C THR A 61 33.92 11.10 -21.51
N SER A 62 34.37 11.68 -22.62
CA SER A 62 34.06 11.32 -23.98
C SER A 62 34.73 9.98 -24.33
N GLY A 63 33.96 9.05 -24.89
CA GLY A 63 34.50 7.78 -25.40
C GLY A 63 33.41 6.74 -25.65
N GLY A 64 33.15 6.45 -26.92
CA GLY A 64 32.01 5.65 -27.41
C GLY A 64 31.68 4.38 -26.63
N ARG A 65 30.43 4.32 -26.17
CA ARG A 65 29.74 3.10 -25.76
C ARG A 65 28.39 3.11 -26.45
N LEU A 66 28.07 1.99 -27.12
CA LEU A 66 26.79 1.74 -27.79
C LEU A 66 25.63 2.23 -26.90
N ASP A 67 24.74 3.04 -27.48
CA ASP A 67 23.62 3.72 -26.79
C ASP A 67 22.78 2.72 -25.98
N ARG A 68 23.06 2.63 -24.68
CA ARG A 68 22.12 2.05 -23.72
C ARG A 68 20.95 3.03 -23.66
N PRO A 69 19.69 2.61 -23.86
CA PRO A 69 18.56 3.51 -23.70
C PRO A 69 18.64 4.13 -22.31
N SER A 70 18.68 5.47 -22.26
CA SER A 70 18.70 6.21 -21.01
C SER A 70 17.52 5.77 -20.15
N ALA A 71 17.76 5.46 -18.88
CA ALA A 71 16.71 5.06 -17.96
C ALA A 71 15.56 6.10 -17.97
N PRO A 72 14.30 5.68 -17.78
CA PRO A 72 13.18 6.60 -17.71
C PRO A 72 13.41 7.72 -16.70
N THR A 73 12.96 8.92 -17.01
CA THR A 73 13.22 10.13 -16.22
C THR A 73 12.63 10.10 -14.80
N TRP A 74 11.74 9.15 -14.51
CA TRP A 74 11.14 8.97 -13.19
C TRP A 74 12.01 8.18 -12.20
N THR A 75 12.99 7.39 -12.67
CA THR A 75 13.72 6.47 -11.79
C THR A 75 14.51 7.20 -10.71
N ALA A 76 15.33 8.18 -11.08
CA ALA A 76 16.17 8.93 -10.15
C ALA A 76 15.36 9.67 -9.06
N PRO A 77 14.32 10.48 -9.40
CA PRO A 77 13.50 11.13 -8.37
C PRO A 77 12.76 10.16 -7.45
N VAL A 78 12.34 9.00 -7.97
CA VAL A 78 11.68 7.96 -7.17
C VAL A 78 12.65 7.29 -6.21
N ILE A 79 13.86 6.95 -6.68
CA ILE A 79 14.91 6.34 -5.86
C ILE A 79 15.27 7.28 -4.70
N GLU A 80 15.54 8.55 -5.00
CA GLU A 80 15.86 9.58 -4.00
C GLU A 80 14.72 9.69 -2.97
N PHE A 81 13.48 9.82 -3.44
CA PHE A 81 12.32 9.90 -2.55
C PHE A 81 12.17 8.69 -1.64
N LEU A 82 12.28 7.47 -2.16
CA LEU A 82 12.13 6.25 -1.35
C LEU A 82 13.28 6.12 -0.35
N ALA A 83 14.52 6.36 -0.79
CA ALA A 83 15.70 6.28 0.07
C ALA A 83 15.62 7.25 1.25
N ASP A 84 15.10 8.47 1.03
CA ASP A 84 15.02 9.51 2.06
C ASP A 84 13.83 9.36 3.02
N ASN A 85 12.78 8.65 2.61
CA ASN A 85 11.50 8.62 3.34
C ASN A 85 11.12 7.24 3.90
N LEU A 86 11.92 6.22 3.65
CA LEU A 86 11.86 4.96 4.37
C LEU A 86 12.54 5.07 5.74
N PRO A 87 12.03 4.40 6.79
CA PRO A 87 12.69 4.37 8.09
C PRO A 87 14.08 3.73 8.03
N GLY A 88 14.99 4.18 8.87
CA GLY A 88 16.35 3.65 8.96
C GLY A 88 17.42 4.66 8.55
N ASP A 89 18.63 4.15 8.29
CA ASP A 89 19.76 4.91 7.80
C ASP A 89 20.08 4.45 6.37
N PRO A 90 19.90 5.32 5.35
CA PRO A 90 20.16 4.98 3.95
C PRO A 90 21.60 4.50 3.66
N SER A 91 22.56 4.79 4.54
CA SER A 91 23.93 4.30 4.43
C SER A 91 24.16 2.90 5.00
N VAL A 92 23.21 2.40 5.80
CA VAL A 92 23.33 1.12 6.51
C VAL A 92 22.21 0.16 6.13
N ALA A 93 20.96 0.55 6.36
CA ALA A 93 19.76 -0.24 6.09
C ALA A 93 18.48 0.60 6.25
N TRP A 94 17.47 0.25 5.47
CA TRP A 94 16.09 0.65 5.69
C TRP A 94 15.33 -0.45 6.45
N ASP A 95 14.46 -0.04 7.38
CA ASP A 95 13.59 -0.91 8.16
C ASP A 95 12.14 -0.68 7.74
N HIS A 96 11.43 -1.75 7.39
CA HIS A 96 10.04 -1.64 7.00
C HIS A 96 9.06 -1.63 8.18
N LEU A 97 9.52 -1.94 9.41
CA LEU A 97 8.73 -1.93 10.66
C LEU A 97 7.47 -2.80 10.61
N SER A 98 7.45 -3.81 9.73
CA SER A 98 6.25 -4.59 9.35
C SER A 98 5.04 -3.71 8.90
N ILE A 99 5.32 -2.54 8.32
CA ILE A 99 4.33 -1.63 7.75
C ILE A 99 4.34 -1.80 6.22
N THR A 100 3.19 -2.16 5.66
CA THR A 100 3.02 -2.48 4.23
C THR A 100 3.57 -1.41 3.28
N ALA A 101 3.33 -0.13 3.55
CA ALA A 101 3.85 0.96 2.73
C ALA A 101 5.40 0.95 2.67
N TYR A 102 6.06 0.69 3.79
CA TYR A 102 7.51 0.62 3.87
C TYR A 102 8.07 -0.71 3.36
N GLU A 103 7.33 -1.82 3.50
CA GLU A 103 7.68 -3.12 2.92
C GLU A 103 7.78 -3.01 1.39
N VAL A 104 6.75 -2.43 0.78
CA VAL A 104 6.70 -2.17 -0.65
C VAL A 104 7.76 -1.15 -1.07
N GLY A 105 8.00 -0.10 -0.28
CA GLY A 105 9.07 0.86 -0.59
C GLY A 105 10.47 0.22 -0.58
N CYS A 106 10.75 -0.66 0.38
CA CYS A 106 11.99 -1.44 0.42
C CYS A 106 12.11 -2.38 -0.79
N GLU A 107 11.02 -3.05 -1.15
CA GLU A 107 10.95 -3.89 -2.35
C GLU A 107 11.16 -3.08 -3.64
N ALA A 108 10.58 -1.88 -3.74
CA ALA A 108 10.76 -0.98 -4.87
C ALA A 108 12.21 -0.54 -5.03
N LEU A 109 12.91 -0.18 -3.94
CA LEU A 109 14.34 0.13 -3.99
C LEU A 109 15.16 -1.06 -4.48
N ALA A 110 14.83 -2.27 -4.04
CA ALA A 110 15.50 -3.48 -4.51
C ALA A 110 15.22 -3.76 -5.98
N ALA A 111 13.97 -3.63 -6.42
CA ALA A 111 13.57 -3.80 -7.81
C ALA A 111 14.16 -2.73 -8.74
N LEU A 112 14.54 -1.56 -8.20
CA LEU A 112 15.26 -0.49 -8.91
C LEU A 112 16.80 -0.65 -8.83
N GLY A 113 17.30 -1.77 -8.31
CA GLY A 113 18.72 -2.09 -8.25
C GLY A 113 19.53 -1.30 -7.22
N GLN A 114 18.86 -0.68 -6.25
CA GLN A 114 19.50 0.15 -5.23
C GLN A 114 19.80 -0.61 -3.94
N ALA A 115 19.06 -1.69 -3.69
CA ALA A 115 19.11 -2.42 -2.44
C ALA A 115 18.93 -3.92 -2.64
N ARG A 116 19.27 -4.71 -1.63
CA ARG A 116 18.83 -6.10 -1.48
C ARG A 116 17.78 -6.18 -0.38
N THR A 117 16.70 -6.93 -0.60
CA THR A 117 15.72 -7.19 0.45
C THR A 117 16.31 -8.11 1.51
N ILE A 118 15.96 -7.84 2.76
CA ILE A 118 16.27 -8.67 3.92
C ILE A 118 15.00 -8.89 4.73
N PHE A 119 15.04 -9.83 5.67
CA PHE A 119 13.96 -9.93 6.64
C PHE A 119 13.89 -8.63 7.46
N GLY A 120 12.75 -7.94 7.44
CA GLY A 120 12.58 -6.67 8.16
C GLY A 120 12.93 -5.41 7.36
N GLY A 121 13.44 -5.49 6.12
CA GLY A 121 13.77 -4.27 5.38
C GLY A 121 14.60 -4.46 4.12
N ALA A 122 15.51 -3.53 3.87
CA ALA A 122 16.46 -3.58 2.75
C ALA A 122 17.82 -2.99 3.11
N ILE A 123 18.89 -3.48 2.48
CA ILE A 123 20.26 -2.99 2.66
C ILE A 123 20.75 -2.40 1.33
N PRO A 124 21.37 -1.21 1.32
CA PRO A 124 21.93 -0.61 0.11
C PRO A 124 22.98 -1.50 -0.56
N ILE A 125 23.01 -1.47 -1.89
CA ILE A 125 24.07 -2.09 -2.69
C ILE A 125 25.21 -1.08 -2.85
N ALA A 126 26.46 -1.51 -2.70
CA ALA A 126 27.63 -0.64 -2.76
C ALA A 126 27.80 0.05 -4.13
N GLU A 127 27.45 -0.66 -5.21
CA GLU A 127 27.49 -0.18 -6.58
C GLU A 127 26.07 -0.31 -7.18
N PRO A 128 25.17 0.66 -6.90
CA PRO A 128 23.81 0.59 -7.41
C PRO A 128 23.80 0.77 -8.93
N GLU A 129 23.05 -0.08 -9.62
CA GLU A 129 22.85 0.00 -11.07
C GLU A 129 21.37 -0.11 -11.39
N ILE A 130 20.89 0.76 -12.30
CA ILE A 130 19.52 0.65 -12.80
C ILE A 130 19.38 -0.64 -13.61
N PRO A 131 18.46 -1.54 -13.26
CA PRO A 131 18.31 -2.79 -13.97
C PRO A 131 17.79 -2.56 -15.39
N GLU A 132 18.17 -3.47 -16.30
CA GLU A 132 17.71 -3.43 -17.69
C GLU A 132 16.19 -3.58 -17.80
N VAL A 133 15.62 -4.47 -16.99
CA VAL A 133 14.18 -4.66 -16.87
C VAL A 133 13.69 -3.95 -15.62
N LEU A 134 12.92 -2.88 -15.81
CA LEU A 134 12.37 -2.09 -14.72
C LEU A 134 11.11 -2.71 -14.13
N PRO A 135 10.85 -2.48 -12.83
CA PRO A 135 9.57 -2.78 -12.23
C PRO A 135 8.45 -2.03 -12.94
N ARG A 136 7.23 -2.52 -12.80
CA ARG A 136 6.07 -1.90 -13.42
C ARG A 136 5.84 -0.49 -12.86
N TRP A 137 5.59 0.45 -13.76
CA TRP A 137 5.43 1.86 -13.39
C TRP A 137 4.25 2.09 -12.43
N ASP A 138 3.13 1.39 -12.64
CA ASP A 138 1.93 1.50 -11.80
C ASP A 138 2.19 1.01 -10.37
N ASP A 139 2.95 -0.08 -10.22
CA ASP A 139 3.33 -0.60 -8.91
C ASP A 139 4.28 0.35 -8.17
N VAL A 140 5.27 0.89 -8.88
CA VAL A 140 6.19 1.88 -8.30
C VAL A 140 5.46 3.18 -7.92
N ALA A 141 4.52 3.63 -8.75
CA ALA A 141 3.71 4.81 -8.44
C ALA A 141 2.85 4.58 -7.18
N THR A 142 2.25 3.39 -7.04
CA THR A 142 1.53 2.99 -5.83
C THR A 142 2.45 2.96 -4.61
N ALA A 143 3.66 2.40 -4.73
CA ALA A 143 4.65 2.40 -3.65
C ALA A 143 4.98 3.82 -3.16
N VAL A 144 5.24 4.75 -4.09
CA VAL A 144 5.53 6.16 -3.78
C VAL A 144 4.35 6.83 -3.08
N VAL A 145 3.12 6.60 -3.55
CA VAL A 145 1.91 7.14 -2.90
C VAL A 145 1.74 6.60 -1.49
N TRP A 146 1.91 5.29 -1.29
CA TRP A 146 1.80 4.64 0.01
C TRP A 146 2.83 5.15 0.99
N VAL A 147 4.11 5.22 0.59
CA VAL A 147 5.20 5.78 1.44
C VAL A 147 4.91 7.25 1.76
N ALA A 148 4.51 8.06 0.78
CA ALA A 148 4.19 9.47 1.02
C ALA A 148 3.03 9.66 2.01
N ALA A 149 1.96 8.87 1.88
CA ALA A 149 0.82 8.93 2.79
C ALA A 149 1.19 8.44 4.20
N GLN A 150 1.97 7.36 4.28
CA GLN A 150 2.44 6.75 5.52
C GLN A 150 3.38 7.69 6.31
N SER A 151 4.27 8.39 5.60
CA SER A 151 5.21 9.37 6.14
C SER A 151 4.61 10.78 6.30
N ASN A 152 3.28 10.92 6.17
CA ASN A 152 2.54 12.19 6.33
C ASN A 152 3.01 13.32 5.37
N LEU A 153 3.60 12.94 4.23
CA LEU A 153 3.98 13.84 3.14
C LEU A 153 2.84 14.05 2.15
N LEU A 154 1.95 13.07 2.02
CA LEU A 154 0.69 13.16 1.28
C LEU A 154 -0.47 13.14 2.28
N GLY A 155 -1.34 14.15 2.21
CA GLY A 155 -2.50 14.28 3.09
C GLY A 155 -3.77 14.64 2.34
N TYR A 156 -4.72 13.72 2.30
CA TYR A 156 -6.00 13.89 1.61
C TYR A 156 -6.93 14.88 2.30
N ARG A 157 -7.74 15.60 1.53
CA ARG A 157 -8.74 16.55 2.05
C ARG A 157 -10.12 16.16 1.54
N HIS A 158 -11.10 16.29 2.43
CA HIS A 158 -12.50 16.15 2.05
C HIS A 158 -12.90 17.22 1.03
N PHE A 159 -13.83 16.88 0.15
CA PHE A 159 -14.41 17.80 -0.83
C PHE A 159 -15.87 17.43 -1.11
N ALA A 160 -16.60 18.34 -1.75
CA ALA A 160 -18.00 18.11 -2.11
C ALA A 160 -18.09 16.89 -3.05
N GLY A 161 -18.76 15.82 -2.59
CA GLY A 161 -18.83 14.53 -3.27
C GLY A 161 -18.35 13.34 -2.42
N SER A 162 -17.52 13.56 -1.39
CA SER A 162 -17.05 12.48 -0.50
C SER A 162 -18.13 12.00 0.45
N ARG A 163 -18.28 10.67 0.64
CA ARG A 163 -19.20 10.07 1.62
C ARG A 163 -18.72 10.28 3.07
N GLY A 164 -18.95 11.47 3.63
CA GLY A 164 -19.08 11.68 5.08
C GLY A 164 -17.85 12.16 5.87
N GLN A 165 -18.17 12.90 6.94
CA GLN A 165 -17.37 13.57 7.99
C GLN A 165 -16.66 14.90 7.61
N PRO A 166 -16.69 15.91 8.51
CA PRO A 166 -15.98 17.18 8.33
C PRO A 166 -14.47 16.96 8.42
N SER A 167 -13.70 17.79 7.71
CA SER A 167 -12.24 17.73 7.74
C SER A 167 -11.71 17.85 9.18
N PRO A 168 -10.83 16.94 9.63
CA PRO A 168 -10.13 17.09 10.90
C PRO A 168 -9.43 18.45 10.97
N THR A 169 -9.56 19.15 12.09
CA THR A 169 -8.83 20.39 12.35
C THR A 169 -7.32 20.11 12.41
N GLY A 170 -6.49 21.06 11.94
CA GLY A 170 -5.02 20.97 12.01
C GLY A 170 -4.31 20.37 10.78
N ARG A 171 -5.06 20.03 9.72
CA ARG A 171 -4.52 19.50 8.47
C ARG A 171 -3.99 20.63 7.56
N SER A 172 -2.77 20.48 7.00
CA SER A 172 -2.14 21.43 6.04
C SER A 172 -3.08 21.82 4.88
N ARG A 173 -3.04 23.05 4.41
CA ARG A 173 -3.90 23.46 3.28
C ARG A 173 -3.56 22.66 2.02
N PRO A 174 -4.56 22.21 1.22
CA PRO A 174 -4.27 21.49 -0.01
C PRO A 174 -3.51 22.39 -0.99
N ASN A 175 -2.46 21.84 -1.60
CA ASN A 175 -1.69 22.44 -2.69
C ASN A 175 -1.80 21.64 -4.00
N ILE A 176 -2.45 20.47 -3.96
CA ILE A 176 -2.91 19.71 -5.13
C ILE A 176 -4.42 19.86 -5.24
N ARG A 177 -4.87 20.36 -6.39
CA ARG A 177 -6.29 20.56 -6.71
C ARG A 177 -6.90 19.26 -7.22
N ALA A 178 -8.18 19.08 -6.91
CA ALA A 178 -9.00 17.99 -7.44
C ALA A 178 -9.05 18.00 -8.98
N SER A 179 -9.01 16.81 -9.58
CA SER A 179 -9.12 16.54 -11.02
C SER A 179 -9.30 15.04 -11.25
N HIS A 180 -9.88 14.63 -12.39
CA HIS A 180 -10.02 13.21 -12.82
C HIS A 180 -10.55 12.28 -11.71
N GLY A 181 -11.65 12.65 -11.04
CA GLY A 181 -12.23 11.84 -9.97
C GLY A 181 -11.46 11.87 -8.64
N CYS A 182 -10.23 12.39 -8.61
CA CYS A 182 -9.42 12.56 -7.41
C CYS A 182 -9.76 13.86 -6.66
N GLY A 183 -9.81 13.78 -5.33
CA GLY A 183 -10.06 14.93 -4.48
C GLY A 183 -8.83 15.84 -4.29
N PRO A 184 -8.98 16.96 -3.56
CA PRO A 184 -7.84 17.80 -3.22
C PRO A 184 -6.94 17.13 -2.18
N ALA A 185 -5.65 17.44 -2.22
CA ALA A 185 -4.66 16.94 -1.28
C ALA A 185 -3.59 17.99 -0.96
N TYR A 186 -2.90 17.76 0.15
CA TYR A 186 -1.60 18.36 0.43
C TYR A 186 -0.51 17.36 0.02
N LEU A 187 0.51 17.84 -0.67
CA LEU A 187 1.76 17.14 -0.95
C LEU A 187 2.92 17.97 -0.42
N ALA A 188 3.80 17.37 0.38
CA ALA A 188 4.96 18.05 0.92
C ALA A 188 6.01 18.34 -0.18
N PRO A 189 6.77 19.46 -0.09
CA PRO A 189 7.82 19.83 -1.04
C PRO A 189 8.74 18.68 -1.48
N GLU A 190 9.13 17.85 -0.52
CA GLU A 190 10.06 16.72 -0.66
C GLU A 190 9.53 15.63 -1.59
N ALA A 191 8.20 15.48 -1.69
CA ALA A 191 7.57 14.45 -2.52
C ALA A 191 7.25 14.94 -3.96
N PHE A 192 7.31 16.25 -4.24
CA PHE A 192 6.88 16.79 -5.54
C PHE A 192 7.70 16.25 -6.71
N SER A 193 9.02 16.08 -6.54
CA SER A 193 9.89 15.62 -7.62
C SER A 193 9.47 14.22 -8.09
N ALA A 194 9.30 13.28 -7.16
CA ALA A 194 8.84 11.93 -7.46
C ALA A 194 7.45 11.93 -8.12
N PHE A 195 6.46 12.62 -7.53
CA PHE A 195 5.10 12.67 -8.05
C PHE A 195 5.00 13.29 -9.46
N ARG A 196 5.76 14.35 -9.73
CA ARG A 196 5.82 14.97 -11.06
C ARG A 196 6.52 14.07 -12.07
N SER A 197 7.63 13.45 -11.68
CA SER A 197 8.40 12.57 -12.57
C SER A 197 7.61 11.33 -12.98
N LEU A 198 6.79 10.79 -12.08
CA LEU A 198 5.84 9.72 -12.36
C LEU A 198 4.63 10.20 -13.17
N GLY A 199 4.46 11.50 -13.40
CA GLY A 199 3.31 12.04 -14.11
C GLY A 199 2.00 11.99 -13.31
N LEU A 200 2.06 11.88 -11.97
CA LEU A 200 0.88 11.88 -11.11
C LEU A 200 0.32 13.30 -10.88
N VAL A 201 1.20 14.32 -10.96
CA VAL A 201 0.84 15.72 -10.74
C VAL A 201 1.41 16.60 -11.84
N ILE A 202 0.55 17.44 -12.42
CA ILE A 202 0.91 18.49 -13.40
C ILE A 202 0.19 19.79 -13.00
N ASP A 203 0.89 20.92 -13.00
CA ASP A 203 0.34 22.26 -12.68
C ASP A 203 -0.49 22.32 -11.37
N GLY A 204 -0.06 21.55 -10.37
CA GLY A 204 -0.71 21.47 -9.06
C GLY A 204 -2.07 20.76 -9.10
N ARG A 205 -2.29 19.84 -10.05
CA ARG A 205 -3.49 19.02 -10.21
C ARG A 205 -3.12 17.55 -10.36
N TRP A 206 -4.00 16.67 -9.89
CA TRP A 206 -3.92 15.25 -10.25
C TRP A 206 -4.09 15.06 -11.76
N THR A 207 -3.36 14.12 -12.33
CA THR A 207 -3.51 13.70 -13.73
C THR A 207 -4.49 12.54 -13.85
N GLU A 208 -4.88 12.20 -15.08
CA GLU A 208 -5.66 10.98 -15.36
C GLU A 208 -4.93 9.71 -14.92
N ALA A 209 -3.61 9.64 -15.13
CA ALA A 209 -2.79 8.51 -14.69
C ALA A 209 -2.84 8.32 -13.16
N ALA A 210 -2.93 9.41 -12.40
CA ALA A 210 -3.03 9.35 -10.94
C ALA A 210 -4.32 8.71 -10.44
N GLU A 211 -5.42 8.79 -11.19
CA GLU A 211 -6.73 8.30 -10.76
C GLU A 211 -6.68 6.81 -10.40
N THR A 212 -6.17 5.99 -11.32
CA THR A 212 -6.10 4.54 -11.10
C THR A 212 -5.08 4.15 -10.03
N ILE A 213 -4.02 4.93 -9.83
CA ILE A 213 -3.07 4.75 -8.72
C ILE A 213 -3.74 5.08 -7.38
N LEU A 214 -4.57 6.12 -7.34
CA LEU A 214 -5.29 6.55 -6.14
C LEU A 214 -6.47 5.62 -5.80
N TRP A 215 -7.01 4.85 -6.74
CA TRP A 215 -7.89 3.72 -6.42
C TRP A 215 -7.18 2.62 -5.61
N ARG A 216 -5.88 2.44 -5.83
CA ARG A 216 -5.02 1.49 -5.09
C ARG A 216 -4.56 2.04 -3.74
N ASP A 217 -4.75 3.34 -3.48
CA ASP A 217 -4.59 3.89 -2.14
C ASP A 217 -5.93 3.95 -1.39
N ASP A 218 -7.04 4.15 -2.11
CA ASP A 218 -8.41 4.27 -1.58
C ASP A 218 -8.51 5.19 -0.34
N PRO A 219 -8.22 6.50 -0.50
CA PRO A 219 -8.22 7.42 0.62
C PRO A 219 -9.64 7.62 1.16
N PRO A 220 -9.90 7.30 2.44
CA PRO A 220 -11.25 7.37 3.02
C PRO A 220 -11.81 8.79 3.02
N GLU A 221 -10.95 9.82 3.01
CA GLU A 221 -11.36 11.22 2.94
C GLU A 221 -12.09 11.59 1.64
N TRP A 222 -11.81 10.86 0.56
CA TRP A 222 -12.45 11.10 -0.72
C TRP A 222 -13.68 10.21 -0.92
N GLY A 223 -13.70 9.02 -0.32
CA GLY A 223 -14.83 8.09 -0.42
C GLY A 223 -15.17 7.75 -1.87
N ILE A 224 -14.14 7.51 -2.69
CA ILE A 224 -14.27 7.15 -4.10
C ILE A 224 -14.89 5.76 -4.19
N ASP A 225 -15.94 5.60 -5.00
CA ASP A 225 -16.57 4.31 -5.26
C ASP A 225 -16.23 3.87 -6.69
N PHE A 226 -15.00 3.39 -6.88
CA PHE A 226 -14.52 2.92 -8.18
C PHE A 226 -15.16 1.59 -8.62
N THR A 227 -15.84 0.89 -7.72
CA THR A 227 -16.49 -0.41 -8.02
C THR A 227 -17.65 -0.29 -9.00
N ARG A 228 -18.14 0.93 -9.22
CA ARG A 228 -19.21 1.27 -10.16
C ARG A 228 -18.70 1.88 -11.45
N ASP A 229 -17.40 2.08 -11.59
CA ASP A 229 -16.78 2.64 -12.79
C ASP A 229 -16.76 1.58 -13.91
N ASP A 230 -17.06 2.01 -15.14
CA ASP A 230 -17.14 1.12 -16.30
C ASP A 230 -15.81 0.40 -16.56
N ARG A 231 -14.66 1.02 -16.24
CA ARG A 231 -13.34 0.39 -16.36
C ARG A 231 -13.21 -0.79 -15.41
N PHE A 232 -13.64 -0.63 -14.15
CA PHE A 232 -13.61 -1.70 -13.16
C PHE A 232 -14.59 -2.83 -13.52
N LEU A 233 -15.81 -2.50 -13.94
CA LEU A 233 -16.82 -3.48 -14.34
C LEU A 233 -16.38 -4.28 -15.57
N THR A 234 -15.75 -3.62 -16.55
CA THR A 234 -15.17 -4.28 -17.73
C THR A 234 -14.04 -5.23 -17.35
N ALA A 235 -13.16 -4.80 -16.44
CA ALA A 235 -12.06 -5.63 -15.96
C ALA A 235 -12.56 -6.86 -15.18
N CYS A 236 -13.65 -6.71 -14.39
CA CYS A 236 -14.33 -7.82 -13.73
C CYS A 236 -14.80 -8.88 -14.72
N SER A 237 -15.50 -8.47 -15.78
CA SER A 237 -15.98 -9.40 -16.82
C SER A 237 -14.81 -10.07 -17.53
N SER A 238 -13.79 -9.29 -17.91
CA SER A 238 -12.61 -9.81 -18.61
C SER A 238 -11.87 -10.86 -17.79
N ALA A 239 -11.67 -10.63 -16.49
CA ALA A 239 -10.96 -11.59 -15.64
C ALA A 239 -11.72 -12.91 -15.45
N LEU A 240 -13.06 -12.88 -15.45
CA LEU A 240 -13.89 -14.08 -15.38
C LEU A 240 -13.80 -14.92 -16.66
N GLU A 241 -13.71 -14.26 -17.82
CA GLU A 241 -13.65 -14.92 -19.12
C GLU A 241 -12.26 -15.47 -19.45
N SER A 242 -11.21 -14.95 -18.80
CA SER A 242 -9.82 -15.21 -19.18
C SER A 242 -8.96 -15.81 -18.06
N VAL A 243 -9.54 -16.54 -17.11
CA VAL A 243 -8.79 -17.15 -15.99
C VAL A 243 -7.75 -18.15 -16.53
N PRO A 244 -6.44 -17.92 -16.30
CA PRO A 244 -5.40 -18.87 -16.70
C PRO A 244 -5.49 -20.18 -15.91
N ALA A 245 -5.08 -21.29 -16.52
CA ALA A 245 -5.19 -22.62 -15.91
C ALA A 245 -4.38 -22.77 -14.60
N ASP A 246 -3.19 -22.16 -14.51
CA ASP A 246 -2.40 -22.12 -13.29
C ASP A 246 -3.11 -21.38 -12.16
N ILE A 247 -3.76 -20.26 -12.48
CA ILE A 247 -4.53 -19.46 -11.53
C ILE A 247 -5.80 -20.21 -11.11
N ALA A 248 -6.50 -20.87 -12.04
CA ALA A 248 -7.67 -21.68 -11.72
C ALA A 248 -7.33 -22.79 -10.72
N ALA A 249 -6.23 -23.52 -10.94
CA ALA A 249 -5.77 -24.58 -10.04
C ALA A 249 -5.37 -24.03 -8.64
N GLU A 250 -4.72 -22.86 -8.58
CA GLU A 250 -4.42 -22.21 -7.31
C GLU A 250 -5.70 -21.78 -6.57
N ILE A 251 -6.69 -21.23 -7.29
CA ILE A 251 -8.01 -20.88 -6.73
C ILE A 251 -8.72 -22.11 -6.17
N GLU A 252 -8.70 -23.25 -6.87
CA GLU A 252 -9.32 -24.50 -6.39
C GLU A 252 -8.70 -24.96 -5.06
N THR A 253 -7.38 -24.83 -4.93
CA THR A 253 -6.66 -25.13 -3.69
C THR A 253 -7.07 -24.19 -2.56
N ILE A 254 -7.18 -22.89 -2.85
CA ILE A 254 -7.56 -21.88 -1.87
C ILE A 254 -9.05 -21.97 -1.47
N ALA A 255 -9.93 -22.40 -2.37
CA ALA A 255 -11.38 -22.27 -2.16
C ALA A 255 -11.94 -23.23 -1.08
N LEU A 256 -11.22 -24.30 -0.75
CA LEU A 256 -11.69 -25.38 0.10
C LEU A 256 -11.02 -25.31 1.47
N VAL A 257 -11.84 -25.20 2.52
CA VAL A 257 -11.42 -25.50 3.90
C VAL A 257 -11.85 -26.92 4.20
N THR A 258 -10.89 -27.81 4.37
CA THR A 258 -11.14 -29.25 4.56
C THR A 258 -11.32 -29.62 6.04
N ASP A 259 -12.01 -30.72 6.30
CA ASP A 259 -12.16 -31.25 7.67
C ASP A 259 -10.82 -31.74 8.24
N ASP A 260 -9.90 -32.16 7.36
CA ASP A 260 -8.55 -32.55 7.73
C ASP A 260 -7.75 -31.34 8.23
N GLU A 261 -7.77 -30.21 7.52
CA GLU A 261 -7.12 -28.96 7.97
C GLU A 261 -7.67 -28.48 9.31
N VAL A 262 -9.00 -28.58 9.52
CA VAL A 262 -9.65 -28.25 10.80
C VAL A 262 -9.13 -29.16 11.90
N SER A 263 -9.08 -30.48 11.64
CA SER A 263 -8.65 -31.49 12.61
C SER A 263 -7.18 -31.34 12.98
N GLU A 264 -6.31 -31.10 12.00
CA GLU A 264 -4.88 -30.84 12.20
C GLU A 264 -4.66 -29.58 13.03
N ARG A 265 -5.38 -28.49 12.71
CA ARG A 265 -5.29 -27.25 13.49
C ARG A 265 -5.83 -27.45 14.91
N TYR A 266 -6.91 -28.21 15.09
CA TYR A 266 -7.46 -28.52 16.41
C TYR A 266 -6.47 -29.30 17.26
N ALA A 267 -5.77 -30.28 16.68
CA ALA A 267 -4.72 -31.02 17.38
C ALA A 267 -3.59 -30.10 17.88
N LEU A 268 -3.22 -29.06 17.12
CA LEU A 268 -2.26 -28.04 17.56
C LEU A 268 -2.82 -27.16 18.68
N GLU A 269 -4.09 -26.76 18.61
CA GLU A 269 -4.75 -25.96 19.65
C GLU A 269 -4.80 -26.73 20.98
N VAL A 270 -5.20 -28.01 20.97
CA VAL A 270 -5.22 -28.87 22.16
C VAL A 270 -3.82 -29.02 22.78
N LYS A 271 -2.78 -29.06 21.95
CA LYS A 271 -1.40 -29.19 22.41
C LYS A 271 -0.86 -27.91 23.06
N HIS A 272 -1.27 -26.73 22.58
CA HIS A 272 -0.62 -25.45 22.91
C HIS A 272 -1.51 -24.48 23.70
N ARG A 273 -2.81 -24.75 23.86
CA ARG A 273 -3.73 -23.88 24.61
C ARG A 273 -4.43 -24.64 25.74
N ALA A 274 -4.55 -23.96 26.88
CA ALA A 274 -5.34 -24.45 28.01
C ALA A 274 -6.85 -24.51 27.69
N GLU A 275 -7.33 -23.58 26.87
CA GLU A 275 -8.70 -23.53 26.35
C GLU A 275 -8.64 -23.56 24.81
N PRO A 276 -8.67 -24.75 24.20
CA PRO A 276 -8.64 -24.91 22.76
C PRO A 276 -9.90 -24.33 22.13
N ARG A 277 -9.75 -23.71 20.95
CA ARG A 277 -10.89 -23.33 20.11
C ARG A 277 -11.67 -24.57 19.68
N THR A 278 -12.97 -24.41 19.50
CA THR A 278 -13.83 -25.42 18.88
C THR A 278 -13.50 -25.62 17.41
N ASN A 279 -13.89 -26.76 16.82
CA ASN A 279 -13.74 -27.00 15.39
C ASN A 279 -14.43 -25.93 14.53
N ASP A 280 -15.57 -25.40 14.97
CA ASP A 280 -16.28 -24.33 14.25
C ASP A 280 -15.50 -23.00 14.30
N GLU A 281 -14.95 -22.63 15.44
CA GLU A 281 -14.09 -21.43 15.57
C GLU A 281 -12.81 -21.56 14.74
N ILE A 282 -12.24 -22.76 14.68
CA ILE A 282 -11.10 -23.07 13.83
C ILE A 282 -11.47 -22.95 12.35
N ARG A 283 -12.62 -23.48 11.94
CA ARG A 283 -13.11 -23.34 10.56
C ARG A 283 -13.25 -21.88 10.17
N VAL A 284 -13.88 -21.05 11.01
CA VAL A 284 -14.01 -19.60 10.77
C VAL A 284 -12.65 -18.90 10.67
N MET A 285 -11.67 -19.32 11.47
CA MET A 285 -10.29 -18.83 11.39
C MET A 285 -9.62 -19.24 10.07
N LEU A 286 -9.76 -20.49 9.65
CA LEU A 286 -9.24 -20.99 8.37
C LEU A 286 -9.89 -20.29 7.19
N GLU A 287 -11.21 -20.11 7.17
CA GLU A 287 -11.91 -19.32 6.14
C GLU A 287 -11.33 -17.91 5.99
N ARG A 288 -10.90 -17.29 7.10
CA ARG A 288 -10.22 -15.99 7.06
C ARG A 288 -8.83 -16.09 6.42
N PHE A 289 -8.06 -17.14 6.68
CA PHE A 289 -6.76 -17.36 6.04
C PHE A 289 -6.90 -17.64 4.54
N HIS A 290 -7.81 -18.52 4.14
CA HIS A 290 -8.08 -18.79 2.73
C HIS A 290 -8.55 -17.53 1.98
N ARG A 291 -9.33 -16.65 2.62
CA ARG A 291 -9.64 -15.34 2.04
C ARG A 291 -8.39 -14.47 1.86
N TYR A 292 -7.47 -14.45 2.82
CA TYR A 292 -6.20 -13.73 2.68
C TYR A 292 -5.32 -14.30 1.58
N ASP A 293 -5.29 -15.63 1.41
CA ASP A 293 -4.55 -16.27 0.32
C ASP A 293 -5.15 -15.88 -1.03
N LEU A 294 -6.48 -15.79 -1.13
CA LEU A 294 -7.15 -15.31 -2.33
C LEU A 294 -6.89 -13.81 -2.57
N ASP A 295 -6.90 -12.96 -1.54
CA ASP A 295 -6.48 -11.56 -1.64
C ASP A 295 -5.04 -11.45 -2.17
N ALA A 296 -4.11 -12.25 -1.61
CA ALA A 296 -2.71 -12.26 -2.01
C ALA A 296 -2.52 -12.72 -3.46
N LEU A 297 -3.31 -13.70 -3.92
CA LEU A 297 -3.31 -14.15 -5.30
C LEU A 297 -3.65 -13.00 -6.26
N PHE A 298 -4.72 -12.25 -5.99
CA PHE A 298 -5.11 -11.11 -6.82
C PHE A 298 -4.09 -9.97 -6.76
N CYS A 299 -3.58 -9.64 -5.57
CA CYS A 299 -2.52 -8.63 -5.41
C CYS A 299 -1.25 -8.98 -6.19
N ARG A 300 -0.95 -10.28 -6.35
CA ARG A 300 0.24 -10.77 -7.08
C ARG A 300 0.00 -10.94 -8.58
N ARG A 301 -1.20 -11.37 -9.00
CA ARG A 301 -1.43 -11.87 -10.37
C ARG A 301 -2.36 -11.00 -11.19
N TRP A 302 -2.95 -9.92 -10.66
CA TRP A 302 -3.93 -9.12 -11.39
C TRP A 302 -3.64 -7.61 -11.34
N ARG A 303 -3.84 -6.90 -12.46
CA ARG A 303 -3.81 -5.43 -12.55
C ARG A 303 -4.98 -4.94 -13.39
N LEU A 304 -5.48 -3.73 -13.09
CA LEU A 304 -6.66 -3.16 -13.77
C LEU A 304 -6.49 -3.08 -15.30
N GLN A 305 -5.32 -2.67 -15.78
CA GLN A 305 -5.07 -2.45 -17.21
C GLN A 305 -4.77 -3.74 -17.97
N ASP A 306 -4.12 -4.71 -17.32
CA ASP A 306 -3.60 -5.92 -17.98
C ASP A 306 -4.43 -7.17 -17.68
N GLY A 307 -5.33 -7.12 -16.70
CA GLY A 307 -6.02 -8.31 -16.20
C GLY A 307 -5.04 -9.25 -15.49
N TRP A 308 -5.11 -10.54 -15.81
CA TRP A 308 -4.20 -11.55 -15.28
C TRP A 308 -2.79 -11.39 -15.88
N LEU A 309 -1.80 -11.10 -15.03
CA LEU A 309 -0.44 -10.82 -15.46
C LEU A 309 0.21 -12.07 -16.11
N PRO A 310 0.85 -11.94 -17.28
CA PRO A 310 1.68 -13.01 -17.82
C PRO A 310 2.97 -13.19 -17.00
N PRO A 311 3.67 -14.34 -17.12
CA PRO A 311 4.85 -14.66 -16.29
C PRO A 311 5.95 -13.59 -16.26
N ASP A 312 6.20 -12.89 -17.36
CA ASP A 312 7.22 -11.86 -17.42
C ASP A 312 6.81 -10.56 -16.70
N GLU A 313 5.51 -10.24 -16.67
CA GLU A 313 4.99 -9.12 -15.90
C GLU A 313 4.94 -9.41 -14.39
N ILE A 314 4.81 -10.68 -13.98
CA ILE A 314 4.92 -11.06 -12.56
C ILE A 314 6.30 -10.69 -12.02
N LYS A 315 7.37 -10.97 -12.79
CA LYS A 315 8.75 -10.68 -12.38
C LYS A 315 9.02 -9.18 -12.19
N ARG A 316 8.22 -8.35 -12.86
CA ARG A 316 8.29 -6.88 -12.79
C ARG A 316 7.34 -6.29 -11.75
N SER A 317 6.42 -7.08 -11.21
CA SER A 317 5.43 -6.62 -10.24
C SER A 317 6.02 -6.50 -8.84
N LEU A 318 5.53 -5.53 -8.07
CA LEU A 318 5.83 -5.42 -6.64
C LEU A 318 4.73 -6.13 -5.82
N ARG A 319 5.08 -6.61 -4.63
CA ARG A 319 4.14 -7.26 -3.71
C ARG A 319 3.32 -6.22 -2.96
N LEU A 320 2.30 -5.69 -3.63
CA LEU A 320 1.32 -4.76 -3.07
C LEU A 320 0.27 -5.51 -2.24
N LEU A 321 0.72 -6.12 -1.16
CA LEU A 321 -0.16 -6.78 -0.18
C LEU A 321 -1.18 -5.75 0.30
N TYR A 322 -2.46 -6.10 0.30
CA TYR A 322 -3.57 -5.22 0.68
C TYR A 322 -3.88 -4.07 -0.30
N ASP A 323 -3.56 -4.22 -1.59
CA ASP A 323 -4.06 -3.33 -2.65
C ASP A 323 -5.60 -3.33 -2.68
N PRO A 324 -6.28 -2.23 -2.29
CA PRO A 324 -7.74 -2.14 -2.25
C PRO A 324 -8.39 -2.45 -3.60
N LEU A 325 -7.77 -2.05 -4.71
CA LEU A 325 -8.31 -2.28 -6.05
C LEU A 325 -8.31 -3.78 -6.38
N ALA A 326 -7.21 -4.47 -6.08
CA ALA A 326 -7.10 -5.92 -6.28
C ALA A 326 -8.02 -6.69 -5.33
N MET A 327 -8.19 -6.23 -4.08
CA MET A 327 -9.10 -6.86 -3.12
C MET A 327 -10.57 -6.69 -3.51
N GLU A 328 -10.99 -5.53 -4.00
CA GLU A 328 -12.35 -5.34 -4.51
C GLU A 328 -12.59 -6.15 -5.79
N MET A 329 -11.58 -6.24 -6.67
CA MET A 329 -11.62 -7.13 -7.83
C MET A 329 -11.83 -8.59 -7.39
N ARG A 330 -11.10 -9.05 -6.38
CA ARG A 330 -11.23 -10.39 -5.80
C ARG A 330 -12.62 -10.62 -5.22
N ARG A 331 -13.24 -9.62 -4.54
CA ARG A 331 -14.64 -9.71 -4.06
C ARG A 331 -15.61 -9.93 -5.21
N ALA A 332 -15.54 -9.04 -6.21
CA ALA A 332 -16.43 -9.07 -7.36
C ALA A 332 -16.29 -10.38 -8.16
N PHE A 333 -15.06 -10.85 -8.33
CA PHE A 333 -14.75 -12.13 -8.96
C PHE A 333 -15.32 -13.31 -8.17
N ALA A 334 -15.04 -13.40 -6.86
CA ALA A 334 -15.45 -14.53 -6.02
C ALA A 334 -16.97 -14.71 -5.97
N VAL A 335 -17.75 -13.62 -5.97
CA VAL A 335 -19.23 -13.68 -6.02
C VAL A 335 -19.73 -14.45 -7.24
N ARG A 336 -19.05 -14.31 -8.39
CA ARG A 336 -19.48 -14.90 -9.67
C ARG A 336 -18.80 -16.23 -9.95
N TYR A 337 -17.50 -16.34 -9.66
CA TYR A 337 -16.69 -17.52 -9.96
C TYR A 337 -16.81 -18.62 -8.89
N LEU A 338 -17.02 -18.24 -7.62
CA LEU A 338 -17.03 -19.17 -6.47
C LEU A 338 -18.34 -19.07 -5.66
N PRO A 339 -19.53 -19.20 -6.27
CA PRO A 339 -20.80 -18.98 -5.58
C PRO A 339 -21.07 -19.97 -4.43
N ARG A 340 -20.38 -21.13 -4.43
CA ARG A 340 -20.48 -22.15 -3.37
C ARG A 340 -19.59 -21.85 -2.16
N HIS A 341 -18.71 -20.86 -2.25
CA HIS A 341 -17.74 -20.49 -1.20
C HIS A 341 -17.94 -19.02 -0.77
N PRO A 342 -19.11 -18.68 -0.18
CA PRO A 342 -19.48 -17.27 0.08
C PRO A 342 -18.57 -16.57 1.09
N PHE A 343 -17.73 -17.29 1.84
CA PHE A 343 -16.76 -16.66 2.75
C PHE A 343 -15.61 -15.97 2.01
N LEU A 344 -15.36 -16.32 0.74
CA LEU A 344 -14.31 -15.75 -0.12
C LEU A 344 -14.71 -14.41 -0.74
N SER A 345 -16.00 -14.12 -0.85
CA SER A 345 -16.52 -12.83 -1.29
C SER A 345 -16.67 -11.79 -0.17
N LYS A 346 -16.42 -12.19 1.09
CA LYS A 346 -16.58 -11.32 2.27
C LYS A 346 -15.47 -10.29 2.43
#